data_AF-A0A9Q0J8W1-F1
#
_entry.id   AF-A0A9Q0J8W1-F1
#
_cell.length_a   1.000
_cell.length_b   1.000
_cell.length_c   1.000
_cell.angle_alpha   90.00
_cell.angle_beta   90.00
_cell.angle_gamma   90.00
#
_symmetry.space_group_name_H-M   'P 1'
#
loop_
_entity.id
_entity.type
_entity.pdbx_description
1 polymer ?
#
loop_
_entity_poly.entity_id
_entity_poly.type
_entity_poly.pdbx_seq_one_letter_code
_entity_poly.pdbx_strand_id
1 'polypeptide(L)'
;MVVAYGTNIEIVLQDTSFLNVENHPNHVHGHNFFIVGTGFGNFNEARDPAKYNLVDPPERNTVAVPMGGWAAIRIKADNPGVWLIHCHIEEHTSWGMAMAFVVQNGHGPSQKWPSPPPDLPSCYSINYCLVILRLAIFCLINMLIMVSDVALNTLIIGKRR
;
A
#
# COMPACT_ATOMS: atom_id res chain seq x y z
N MET A 1 5.28 -4.83 5.74
CA MET A 1 5.62 -3.56 6.44
C MET A 1 4.92 -3.54 7.80
N VAL A 2 5.54 -3.04 8.87
CA VAL A 2 4.89 -2.90 10.20
C VAL A 2 4.95 -1.43 10.61
N VAL A 3 3.83 -0.84 11.01
CA VAL A 3 3.69 0.57 11.36
C VAL A 3 2.98 0.71 12.71
N ALA A 4 3.34 1.76 13.45
CA ALA A 4 2.68 2.06 14.71
C ALA A 4 1.25 2.59 14.48
N TYR A 5 0.37 2.38 15.47
CA TYR A 5 -0.95 2.98 15.46
C TYR A 5 -0.87 4.51 15.37
N GLY A 6 -1.68 5.10 14.49
CA GLY A 6 -1.78 6.55 14.31
C GLY A 6 -0.68 7.17 13.44
N THR A 7 0.27 6.38 12.92
CA THR A 7 1.26 6.85 11.96
C THR A 7 0.59 7.41 10.71
N ASN A 8 1.01 8.59 10.26
CA ASN A 8 0.60 9.15 8.97
C ASN A 8 1.57 8.66 7.89
N ILE A 9 1.08 7.83 6.99
CA ILE A 9 1.87 7.18 5.95
C ILE A 9 1.60 7.88 4.63
N GLU A 10 2.66 8.15 3.87
CA GLU A 10 2.56 8.44 2.45
C GLU A 10 3.05 7.23 1.65
N ILE A 11 2.24 6.82 0.68
CA ILE A 11 2.57 5.75 -0.25
C ILE A 11 2.59 6.36 -1.65
N VAL A 12 3.72 6.25 -2.32
CA VAL A 12 3.86 6.62 -3.73
C VAL A 12 3.92 5.35 -4.55
N LEU A 13 2.91 5.17 -5.39
CA LEU A 13 2.78 4.09 -6.36
C LEU A 13 3.34 4.58 -7.69
N GLN A 14 4.34 3.90 -8.23
CA GLN A 14 5.03 4.28 -9.46
C GLN A 14 4.88 3.17 -10.50
N ASP A 15 4.13 3.44 -11.56
CA ASP A 15 4.09 2.56 -12.73
C ASP A 15 5.47 2.54 -13.42
N THR A 16 5.88 1.38 -13.89
CA THR A 16 7.17 1.09 -14.51
C THR A 16 6.95 0.40 -15.84
N SER A 17 7.78 0.70 -16.83
CA SER A 17 7.66 0.12 -18.17
C SER A 17 8.37 -1.23 -18.30
N PHE A 18 8.32 -2.10 -17.28
CA PHE A 18 9.11 -3.34 -17.28
C PHE A 18 8.64 -4.34 -18.34
N LEU A 19 7.33 -4.59 -18.44
CA LEU A 19 6.70 -5.37 -19.51
C LEU A 19 5.89 -4.48 -20.45
N ASN A 20 5.09 -3.58 -19.89
CA ASN A 20 4.19 -2.68 -20.60
C ASN A 20 3.83 -1.52 -19.67
N VAL A 21 3.43 -0.40 -20.27
CA VAL A 21 2.87 0.72 -19.53
C VAL A 21 1.38 0.51 -19.41
N GLU A 22 0.83 0.51 -18.20
CA GLU A 22 -0.58 0.18 -17.96
C GLU A 22 -1.17 1.02 -16.82
N ASN A 23 -2.50 1.20 -16.85
CA ASN A 23 -3.18 1.79 -15.72
C ASN A 23 -3.42 0.72 -14.64
N HIS A 24 -2.88 0.95 -13.45
CA HIS A 24 -3.04 0.03 -12.34
C HIS A 24 -3.99 0.62 -11.27
N PRO A 25 -5.23 0.11 -11.15
CA PRO A 25 -6.12 0.50 -10.05
C PRO A 25 -5.65 -0.18 -8.77
N ASN A 26 -5.15 0.57 -7.79
CA ASN A 26 -4.65 0.01 -6.54
C ASN A 26 -5.63 0.27 -5.41
N HIS A 27 -6.02 -0.81 -4.75
CA HIS A 27 -6.95 -0.82 -3.65
C HIS A 27 -6.23 -1.07 -2.32
N VAL A 28 -6.65 -0.39 -1.27
CA VAL A 28 -6.15 -0.55 0.10
C VAL A 28 -7.28 -1.04 0.99
N HIS A 29 -7.04 -2.17 1.67
CA HIS A 29 -7.98 -2.72 2.63
C HIS A 29 -7.94 -1.95 3.95
N GLY A 30 -9.07 -1.93 4.67
CA GLY A 30 -9.16 -1.40 6.04
C GLY A 30 -9.00 0.11 6.19
N HIS A 31 -8.71 0.84 5.10
CA HIS A 31 -8.49 2.27 5.12
C HIS A 31 -9.06 2.92 3.85
N ASN A 32 -9.65 4.09 4.01
CA ASN A 32 -9.65 5.09 2.96
C ASN A 32 -8.34 5.89 3.02
N PHE A 33 -8.03 6.59 1.94
CA PHE A 33 -6.85 7.44 1.80
C PHE A 33 -7.17 8.67 0.98
N PHE A 34 -6.33 9.69 1.16
CA PHE A 34 -6.37 10.91 0.36
C PHE A 34 -5.38 10.81 -0.79
N ILE A 35 -5.85 11.03 -2.03
CA ILE A 35 -4.95 11.12 -3.19
C ILE A 35 -4.41 12.54 -3.23
N VAL A 36 -3.17 12.73 -2.79
CA VAL A 36 -2.56 14.06 -2.65
C VAL A 36 -1.84 14.52 -3.92
N GLY A 37 -1.48 13.62 -4.81
CA GLY A 37 -0.87 13.97 -6.09
C GLY A 37 -0.86 12.83 -7.08
N THR A 38 -0.84 13.17 -8.37
CA THR A 38 -0.58 12.26 -9.47
C THR A 38 0.30 12.94 -10.50
N GLY A 39 1.01 12.16 -11.30
CA GLY A 39 1.86 12.69 -12.36
C GLY A 39 2.24 11.63 -13.37
N PHE A 40 2.85 12.08 -14.47
CA PHE A 40 3.47 11.21 -15.47
C PHE A 40 4.99 11.20 -15.29
N GLY A 41 5.63 10.15 -15.78
CA GLY A 41 7.06 9.90 -15.61
C GLY A 41 7.39 9.38 -14.22
N ASN A 42 8.66 9.53 -13.84
CA ASN A 42 9.16 9.09 -12.55
C ASN A 42 8.88 10.17 -11.49
N PHE A 43 8.32 9.75 -10.36
CA PHE A 43 8.15 10.58 -9.18
C PHE A 43 9.50 11.16 -8.73
N ASN A 44 9.51 12.45 -8.40
CA ASN A 44 10.66 13.15 -7.86
C ASN A 44 10.35 13.70 -6.46
N GLU A 45 10.93 13.08 -5.43
CA GLU A 45 10.70 13.45 -4.02
C GLU A 45 11.02 14.91 -3.70
N ALA A 46 11.96 15.53 -4.43
CA ALA A 46 12.39 16.90 -4.19
C ALA A 46 11.48 17.94 -4.86
N ARG A 47 10.65 17.54 -5.83
CA ARG A 47 9.88 18.46 -6.68
C ARG A 47 8.37 18.24 -6.59
N ASP A 48 7.92 17.01 -6.64
CA ASP A 48 6.52 16.70 -6.82
C ASP A 48 5.66 16.91 -5.56
N PRO A 49 6.16 16.67 -4.32
CA PRO A 49 5.41 16.99 -3.11
C PRO A 49 5.01 18.46 -2.99
N ALA A 50 5.77 19.39 -3.59
CA ALA A 50 5.44 20.82 -3.61
C ALA A 50 4.14 21.13 -4.38
N LYS A 51 3.64 20.18 -5.19
CA LYS A 51 2.41 20.32 -5.97
C LYS A 51 1.23 19.54 -5.38
N TYR A 52 1.40 18.91 -4.22
CA TYR A 52 0.33 18.13 -3.62
C TYR A 52 -0.88 18.99 -3.29
N ASN A 53 -2.06 18.44 -3.52
CA ASN A 53 -3.29 18.98 -2.95
C ASN A 53 -3.37 18.55 -1.48
N LEU A 54 -3.11 19.51 -0.58
CA LEU A 54 -3.18 19.34 0.87
C LEU A 54 -4.36 20.07 1.51
N VAL A 55 -5.27 20.62 0.69
CA VAL A 55 -6.42 21.39 1.17
C VAL A 55 -7.69 20.55 1.10
N ASP A 56 -7.98 19.96 -0.06
CA ASP A 56 -9.19 19.19 -0.32
C ASP A 56 -8.94 17.96 -1.22
N PRO A 57 -7.93 17.11 -0.94
CA PRO A 57 -7.69 15.93 -1.74
C PRO A 57 -8.88 14.96 -1.69
N PRO A 58 -9.19 14.26 -2.79
CA PRO A 58 -10.27 13.28 -2.79
C PRO A 58 -9.93 12.09 -1.89
N GLU A 59 -10.86 11.75 -1.01
CA GLU A 59 -10.80 10.53 -0.19
C GLU A 59 -11.37 9.34 -0.98
N ARG A 60 -10.59 8.28 -1.12
CA ARG A 60 -10.94 7.05 -1.86
C ARG A 60 -10.33 5.82 -1.18
N ASN A 61 -10.75 4.63 -1.59
CA ASN A 61 -10.11 3.37 -1.21
C ASN A 61 -9.33 2.73 -2.38
N THR A 62 -9.45 3.29 -3.58
CA THR A 62 -8.84 2.80 -4.81
C THR A 62 -8.36 3.98 -5.64
N VAL A 63 -7.12 3.91 -6.15
CA VAL A 63 -6.52 4.94 -7.02
C VAL A 63 -6.02 4.32 -8.30
N ALA A 64 -6.37 4.92 -9.44
CA ALA A 64 -5.80 4.57 -10.73
C ALA A 64 -4.43 5.21 -10.86
N VAL A 65 -3.36 4.42 -10.86
CA VAL A 65 -2.01 4.90 -11.15
C VAL A 65 -1.93 5.18 -12.66
N PRO A 66 -1.57 6.40 -13.09
CA PRO A 66 -1.48 6.74 -14.50
C PRO A 66 -0.47 5.85 -15.23
N MET A 67 -0.77 5.55 -16.50
CA MET A 67 0.17 4.88 -17.41
C MET A 67 1.50 5.64 -17.46
N GLY A 68 2.57 4.98 -17.02
CA GLY A 68 3.94 5.48 -17.01
C GLY A 68 4.14 6.61 -16.01
N GLY A 69 3.30 6.66 -14.99
CA GLY A 69 3.22 7.73 -14.03
C GLY A 69 3.21 7.25 -12.59
N TRP A 70 2.76 8.13 -11.71
CA TRP A 70 2.72 7.87 -10.27
C TRP A 70 1.47 8.46 -9.62
N ALA A 71 1.11 7.89 -8.48
CA ALA A 71 0.11 8.41 -7.58
C ALA A 71 0.63 8.39 -6.14
N ALA A 72 0.50 9.52 -5.43
CA ALA A 72 0.82 9.66 -4.03
C ALA A 72 -0.47 9.68 -3.21
N ILE A 73 -0.57 8.77 -2.25
CA ILE A 73 -1.70 8.65 -1.33
C ILE A 73 -1.24 8.80 0.11
N ARG A 74 -2.08 9.40 0.97
CA ARG A 74 -1.85 9.49 2.41
C ARG A 74 -2.89 8.72 3.20
N ILE A 75 -2.42 7.87 4.10
CA ILE A 75 -3.21 7.02 4.99
C ILE A 75 -2.85 7.38 6.42
N LYS A 76 -3.86 7.46 7.28
CA LYS A 76 -3.66 7.41 8.73
C LYS A 76 -3.81 5.97 9.18
N ALA A 77 -2.77 5.38 9.77
CA ALA A 77 -2.76 4.00 10.23
C ALA A 77 -3.49 3.84 11.57
N ASP A 78 -4.78 4.15 11.62
CA ASP A 78 -5.60 4.13 12.84
C ASP A 78 -6.57 2.94 12.94
N ASN A 79 -6.38 1.94 12.07
CA ASN A 79 -7.06 0.66 12.11
C ASN A 79 -6.03 -0.48 12.34
N PRO A 80 -5.85 -0.99 13.58
CA PRO A 80 -4.92 -2.09 13.88
C PRO A 80 -5.28 -3.33 13.06
N GLY A 81 -4.31 -4.12 12.63
CA GLY A 81 -4.58 -5.32 11.84
C GLY A 81 -3.56 -5.54 10.72
N VAL A 82 -3.89 -6.44 9.80
CA VAL A 82 -3.09 -6.74 8.61
C VAL A 82 -3.91 -6.37 7.37
N TRP A 83 -3.40 -5.46 6.56
CA TRP A 83 -4.15 -4.85 5.46
C TRP A 83 -3.43 -5.05 4.14
N LEU A 84 -4.17 -5.57 3.17
CA LEU A 84 -3.70 -5.81 1.81
C LEU A 84 -3.76 -4.51 1.00
N ILE A 85 -2.71 -4.25 0.23
CA ILE A 85 -2.68 -3.27 -0.85
C ILE A 85 -2.40 -4.05 -2.12
N HIS A 86 -3.26 -3.96 -3.12
CA HIS A 86 -3.10 -4.74 -4.34
C HIS A 86 -3.71 -4.07 -5.56
N CYS A 87 -3.26 -4.47 -6.75
CA CYS A 87 -3.89 -4.07 -7.98
C CYS A 87 -5.25 -4.78 -8.13
N HIS A 88 -6.33 -4.03 -8.31
CA HIS A 88 -7.68 -4.56 -8.43
C HIS A 88 -7.98 -5.20 -9.81
N ILE A 89 -6.92 -5.51 -10.58
CA ILE A 89 -6.95 -6.43 -11.70
C ILE A 89 -6.54 -7.80 -11.15
N GLU A 90 -7.49 -8.74 -11.12
CA GLU A 90 -7.30 -10.05 -10.46
C GLU A 90 -6.06 -10.79 -10.98
N GLU A 91 -5.82 -10.74 -12.29
CA GLU A 91 -4.65 -11.34 -12.91
C GLU A 91 -3.34 -10.80 -12.29
N HIS A 92 -3.23 -9.48 -12.13
CA HIS A 92 -2.05 -8.84 -11.51
C HIS A 92 -1.93 -9.15 -10.01
N THR A 93 -3.05 -9.19 -9.28
CA THR A 93 -3.04 -9.64 -7.87
C THR A 93 -2.52 -11.06 -7.77
N SER A 94 -3.02 -11.98 -8.61
CA SER A 94 -2.63 -13.39 -8.61
C SER A 94 -1.16 -13.59 -8.98
N TRP A 95 -0.63 -12.73 -9.86
CA TRP A 95 0.78 -12.73 -10.22
C TRP A 95 1.66 -12.12 -9.14
N GLY A 96 1.11 -11.48 -8.11
CA GLY A 96 1.87 -11.00 -6.95
C GLY A 96 2.00 -9.49 -6.82
N MET A 97 1.25 -8.70 -7.61
CA MET A 97 1.14 -7.24 -7.48
C MET A 97 0.29 -6.86 -6.26
N ALA A 98 0.78 -7.28 -5.09
CA ALA A 98 0.15 -7.14 -3.81
C ALA A 98 1.21 -7.04 -2.72
N MET A 99 0.92 -6.26 -1.69
CA MET A 99 1.70 -6.17 -0.47
C MET A 99 0.77 -6.10 0.74
N ALA A 100 1.27 -6.46 1.91
CA ALA A 100 0.54 -6.25 3.15
C ALA A 100 1.32 -5.33 4.10
N PHE A 101 0.57 -4.51 4.84
CA PHE A 101 1.10 -3.77 5.97
C PHE A 101 0.35 -4.10 7.25
N VAL A 102 1.07 -4.07 8.35
CA VAL A 102 0.58 -4.40 9.68
C VAL A 102 0.52 -3.12 10.48
N VAL A 103 -0.67 -2.75 10.95
CA VAL A 103 -0.84 -1.66 11.90
C VAL A 103 -0.84 -2.26 13.29
N GLN A 104 0.11 -1.86 14.12
CA GLN A 104 0.22 -2.32 15.49
C GLN A 104 -0.96 -1.83 16.34
N ASN A 105 -1.18 -2.49 17.47
CA ASN A 105 -2.12 -2.02 18.47
C ASN A 105 -1.68 -0.68 19.06
N GLY A 106 -2.63 0.21 19.29
CA GLY A 106 -2.46 1.42 20.09
C GLY A 106 -2.67 1.17 21.59
N HIS A 107 -2.79 2.26 22.34
CA HIS A 107 -2.92 2.23 23.80
C HIS A 107 -4.37 2.01 24.26
N GLY A 108 -5.32 2.58 23.53
CA GLY A 108 -6.75 2.52 23.86
C GLY A 108 -7.36 1.13 23.64
N PRO A 109 -8.44 0.79 24.37
CA PRO A 109 -9.14 -0.49 24.18
C PRO A 109 -9.72 -0.66 22.78
N SER A 110 -10.16 0.43 22.13
CA SER A 110 -10.62 0.43 20.74
C SER A 110 -9.50 0.46 19.69
N GLN A 111 -8.24 0.56 20.13
CA GLN A 111 -7.05 0.59 19.27
C GLN A 111 -6.36 -0.77 19.24
N LYS A 112 -7.10 -1.84 19.54
CA LYS A 112 -6.57 -3.20 19.58
C LYS A 112 -7.33 -4.07 18.60
N TRP A 113 -6.60 -4.85 17.84
CA TRP A 113 -7.18 -5.90 17.01
C TRP A 113 -7.76 -7.01 17.91
N PRO A 114 -9.00 -7.47 17.67
CA PRO A 114 -9.60 -8.53 18.47
C PRO A 114 -8.89 -9.87 18.27
N SER A 115 -9.03 -10.77 19.23
CA SER A 115 -8.59 -12.15 19.06
C SER A 115 -9.35 -12.81 17.89
N PRO A 116 -8.70 -13.70 17.11
CA PRO A 116 -9.36 -14.43 16.05
C PRO A 116 -10.61 -15.18 16.54
N PRO A 117 -11.71 -15.20 15.75
CA PRO A 117 -12.88 -16.01 16.06
C PRO A 117 -12.53 -17.50 16.23
N PRO A 118 -13.16 -18.25 17.16
CA PRO A 118 -12.87 -19.66 17.39
C PRO A 118 -13.13 -20.57 16.17
N ASP A 119 -13.98 -20.14 15.25
CA ASP A 119 -14.39 -20.83 14.03
C ASP A 119 -13.55 -20.44 12.80
N LEU A 120 -12.46 -19.67 12.98
CA LEU A 120 -11.57 -19.31 11.89
C LEU A 120 -10.96 -20.59 11.26
N PRO A 121 -11.07 -20.80 9.93
CA PRO A 121 -10.56 -22.01 9.29
C PRO A 121 -9.07 -22.23 9.54
N SER A 122 -8.70 -23.46 9.91
CA SER A 122 -7.30 -23.81 10.11
C SER A 122 -6.55 -23.82 8.77
N CYS A 123 -5.32 -23.29 8.77
CA CYS A 123 -4.44 -23.28 7.60
C CYS A 123 -4.15 -24.68 7.03
N TYR A 124 -4.29 -25.73 7.85
CA TYR A 124 -4.01 -27.12 7.47
C TYR A 124 -5.19 -27.83 6.78
N SER A 125 -6.40 -27.26 6.84
CA SER A 125 -7.58 -27.82 6.17
C SER A 125 -7.70 -27.40 4.70
N ILE A 126 -6.86 -26.47 4.26
CA ILE A 126 -6.85 -25.91 2.92
C ILE A 126 -5.41 -26.11 2.37
N ASN A 127 -5.22 -27.03 1.42
CA ASN A 127 -3.95 -27.30 0.73
C ASN A 127 -3.37 -26.09 -0.07
N TYR A 128 -3.85 -24.88 0.19
CA TYR A 128 -3.39 -23.62 -0.42
C TYR A 128 -2.57 -22.74 0.54
N CYS A 129 -2.25 -23.20 1.76
CA CYS A 129 -1.42 -22.45 2.70
C CYS A 129 0.09 -22.58 2.39
N LEU A 130 0.50 -22.23 1.16
CA LEU A 130 1.93 -22.16 0.79
C LEU A 130 2.23 -21.23 -0.39
N VAL A 131 1.49 -20.13 -0.54
CA VAL A 131 1.87 -19.08 -1.53
C VAL A 131 2.53 -17.86 -0.88
N ILE A 132 2.33 -17.59 0.42
CA ILE A 132 2.71 -16.28 0.97
C ILE A 132 4.16 -16.19 1.52
N LEU A 133 4.88 -17.31 1.71
CA LEU A 133 6.21 -17.26 2.36
C LEU A 133 7.44 -17.28 1.42
N ARG A 134 7.27 -17.12 0.11
CA ARG A 134 8.39 -16.97 -0.86
C ARG A 134 8.23 -15.82 -1.87
N LEU A 135 7.43 -14.81 -1.56
CA LEU A 135 7.16 -13.67 -2.46
C LEU A 135 7.91 -12.38 -2.08
N ALA A 136 9.05 -12.46 -1.41
CA ALA A 136 9.77 -11.25 -0.99
C ALA A 136 10.57 -10.56 -2.12
N ILE A 137 10.74 -11.17 -3.31
CA ILE A 137 11.66 -10.62 -4.34
C ILE A 137 11.13 -10.70 -5.79
N PHE A 138 10.12 -11.50 -6.14
CA PHE A 138 9.89 -11.86 -7.55
C PHE A 138 8.74 -11.21 -8.34
N CYS A 139 7.76 -10.50 -7.74
CA CYS A 139 6.61 -10.03 -8.54
C CYS A 139 6.10 -8.64 -8.17
N LEU A 140 6.93 -7.64 -8.41
CA LEU A 140 6.41 -6.32 -8.76
C LEU A 140 6.45 -6.20 -10.27
N ILE A 141 5.56 -6.92 -10.94
CA ILE A 141 5.35 -6.77 -12.38
C ILE A 141 4.81 -5.34 -12.56
N ASN A 142 5.58 -4.51 -13.23
CA ASN A 142 5.26 -3.13 -13.61
C ASN A 142 5.05 -2.08 -12.51
N MET A 143 5.14 -2.34 -11.19
CA MET A 143 4.98 -1.23 -10.21
C MET A 143 5.98 -1.21 -9.06
N LEU A 144 6.56 -0.03 -8.80
CA LEU A 144 7.34 0.24 -7.59
C LEU A 144 6.47 0.92 -6.53
N ILE A 145 6.53 0.45 -5.28
CA ILE A 145 5.83 1.04 -4.15
C ILE A 145 6.87 1.65 -3.20
N MET A 146 6.83 2.97 -3.01
CA MET A 146 7.64 3.70 -2.05
C MET A 146 6.76 4.11 -0.88
N VAL A 147 7.23 3.89 0.35
CA VAL A 147 6.45 4.20 1.56
C VAL A 147 7.27 5.05 2.52
N SER A 148 6.70 6.13 3.03
CA SER A 148 7.33 7.05 3.99
C SER A 148 6.39 7.42 5.14
N ASP A 149 6.97 7.78 6.28
CA ASP A 149 6.25 8.44 7.39
C ASP A 149 6.25 9.95 7.14
N VAL A 150 5.05 10.55 7.04
CA VAL A 150 4.87 11.98 6.76
C VAL A 150 5.36 12.85 7.92
N ALA A 151 5.27 12.38 9.17
CA ALA A 151 5.70 13.14 10.34
C ALA A 151 7.22 13.08 10.54
N LEU A 152 7.85 11.97 10.17
CA LEU A 152 9.28 11.76 10.34
C LEU A 152 10.11 12.04 9.08
N ASN A 153 9.45 12.36 7.96
CA ASN A 153 10.06 12.55 6.63
C ASN A 153 11.07 11.42 6.29
N THR A 154 10.78 10.21 6.75
CA THR A 154 11.68 9.06 6.70
C THR A 154 11.08 8.01 5.78
N LEU A 155 11.87 7.54 4.80
CA LEU A 155 11.49 6.44 3.91
C LEU A 155 11.46 5.13 4.69
N ILE A 156 10.28 4.53 4.80
CA ILE A 156 10.04 3.25 5.47
C ILE A 156 10.44 2.09 4.53
N ILE A 157 10.15 2.22 3.22
CA ILE A 157 10.55 1.24 2.19
C ILE A 157 10.90 1.99 0.89
N GLY A 158 12.10 1.76 0.35
CA GLY A 158 12.49 2.25 -0.98
C GLY A 158 13.99 2.37 -1.30
N LYS A 159 14.91 2.00 -0.40
CA LYS A 159 16.35 1.96 -0.76
C LYS A 159 16.69 0.60 -1.39
N ARG A 160 16.68 0.50 -2.72
CA ARG A 160 17.60 -0.44 -3.38
C ARG A 160 19.01 -0.02 -2.97
N ARG A 161 19.79 -0.95 -2.41
CA ARG A 161 21.24 -0.80 -2.37
C ARG A 161 21.78 -0.70 -3.79
#